data_AF-A0A7S4VAW8-F1
#
_entry.id   AF-A0A7S4VAW8-F1
#
_cell.length_a   1.000
_cell.length_b   1.000
_cell.length_c   1.000
_cell.angle_alpha   90.00
_cell.angle_beta   90.00
_cell.angle_gamma   90.00
#
_symmetry.space_group_name_H-M   'P 1'
#
loop_
_entity.id
_entity.type
_entity.pdbx_description
1 polymer ?
#
loop_
_entity_poly.entity_id
_entity_poly.type
_entity_poly.pdbx_seq_one_letter_code
_entity_poly.pdbx_strand_id
1 'polypeptide(L)'
;RESLPKPSATAWRASAPKGEEAALKRQVQASLNKVCPENVQLIASQIAEIKLAGTKELETVIGLVMKKALAEPHYCETYADLVYMLHSAVPSFPSPDGGKPVTVKSTLLNVCQEEFESMPRSALELVPEVATASDPEELEFQRKQHKARMMANVKFIGHLFLRQLLAPKTIGAIVLNLVEFEGGEAAPAEHIIECTCELLMAIGLTLESMPAGRAALTQVIGCLMDLKQRKDKKGKALYC
;
A
#
# COMPACT_ATOMS: atom_id res chain seq x y z
N ARG A 1 -34.22 -15.72 32.17
CA ARG A 1 -33.25 -14.80 31.54
C ARG A 1 -31.89 -15.12 32.17
N GLU A 2 -31.07 -15.95 31.51
CA GLU A 2 -29.71 -16.21 31.98
C GLU A 2 -28.89 -14.91 31.93
N SER A 3 -28.20 -14.60 33.01
CA SER A 3 -27.28 -13.47 33.10
C SER A 3 -26.05 -13.75 32.23
N LEU A 4 -25.64 -12.76 31.42
CA LEU A 4 -24.43 -12.85 30.61
C LEU A 4 -23.20 -13.14 31.51
N PRO A 5 -22.24 -13.96 31.03
CA PRO A 5 -21.03 -14.27 31.77
C PRO A 5 -20.21 -13.00 32.06
N LYS A 6 -19.50 -13.01 33.20
CA LYS A 6 -18.66 -11.88 33.60
C LYS A 6 -17.56 -11.65 32.55
N PRO A 7 -17.32 -10.39 32.11
CA PRO A 7 -16.26 -10.08 31.15
C PRO A 7 -14.89 -10.54 31.67
N SER A 8 -14.05 -11.04 30.77
CA SER A 8 -12.67 -11.44 31.10
C SER A 8 -11.83 -10.24 31.58
N ALA A 9 -10.72 -10.52 32.26
CA ALA A 9 -9.78 -9.48 32.68
C ALA A 9 -9.21 -8.68 31.48
N THR A 10 -9.14 -9.29 30.30
CA THR A 10 -8.72 -8.69 29.02
C THR A 10 -9.88 -8.17 28.16
N ALA A 11 -11.12 -8.20 28.68
CA ALA A 11 -12.27 -7.74 27.92
C ALA A 11 -12.12 -6.27 27.56
N TRP A 12 -12.39 -5.96 26.28
CA TRP A 12 -12.32 -4.60 25.79
C TRP A 12 -13.27 -3.70 26.58
N ARG A 13 -12.76 -2.57 27.08
CA ARG A 13 -13.56 -1.53 27.73
C ARG A 13 -13.44 -0.26 26.93
N ALA A 14 -14.58 0.38 26.68
CA ALA A 14 -14.59 1.72 26.11
C ALA A 14 -13.83 2.66 27.04
N SER A 15 -12.69 3.18 26.57
CA SER A 15 -11.90 4.19 27.28
C SER A 15 -11.83 5.44 26.41
N ALA A 16 -11.76 6.61 27.03
CA ALA A 16 -11.49 7.86 26.32
C ALA A 16 -10.04 7.81 25.77
N PRO A 17 -9.80 8.30 24.54
CA PRO A 17 -8.44 8.39 24.01
C PRO A 17 -7.59 9.26 24.94
N LYS A 18 -6.40 8.77 25.29
CA LYS A 18 -5.44 9.54 26.10
C LYS A 18 -4.57 10.36 25.14
N GLY A 19 -4.87 11.66 25.04
CA GLY A 19 -4.12 12.61 24.21
C GLY A 19 -4.75 12.90 22.84
N GLU A 20 -4.34 14.02 22.26
CA GLU A 20 -4.88 14.56 21.00
C GLU A 20 -4.63 13.61 19.81
N GLU A 21 -3.43 13.02 19.73
CA GLU A 21 -3.07 12.07 18.68
C GLU A 21 -3.95 10.80 18.71
N ALA A 22 -4.23 10.26 19.90
CA ALA A 22 -5.10 9.10 20.05
C ALA A 22 -6.56 9.43 19.72
N ALA A 23 -7.00 10.66 19.99
CA ALA A 23 -8.33 11.14 19.64
C ALA A 23 -8.48 11.28 18.12
N LEU A 24 -7.49 11.90 17.46
CA LEU A 24 -7.41 12.00 16.01
C LEU A 24 -7.46 10.62 15.35
N LYS A 25 -6.57 9.70 15.76
CA LYS A 25 -6.52 8.32 15.24
C LYS A 25 -7.87 7.63 15.36
N ARG A 26 -8.53 7.76 16.51
CA ARG A 26 -9.84 7.16 16.74
C ARG A 26 -10.92 7.78 15.86
N GLN A 27 -10.95 9.10 15.71
CA GLN A 27 -11.93 9.80 14.89
C GLN A 27 -11.79 9.42 13.43
N VAL A 28 -10.57 9.49 12.88
CA VAL A 28 -10.26 9.10 11.51
C VAL A 28 -10.61 7.63 11.28
N GLN A 29 -10.21 6.73 12.18
CA GLN A 29 -10.54 5.30 12.07
C GLN A 29 -12.06 5.04 12.07
N ALA A 30 -12.83 5.77 12.88
CA ALA A 30 -14.28 5.66 12.91
C ALA A 30 -14.92 6.08 11.58
N SER A 31 -14.36 7.10 10.92
CA SER A 31 -14.77 7.50 9.57
C SER A 31 -14.37 6.47 8.53
N LEU A 32 -13.12 5.99 8.54
CA LEU A 32 -12.61 5.00 7.58
C LEU A 32 -13.34 3.65 7.65
N ASN A 33 -13.84 3.26 8.83
CA ASN A 33 -14.65 2.04 8.99
C ASN A 33 -16.02 2.11 8.29
N LYS A 34 -16.45 3.30 7.85
CA LYS A 34 -17.73 3.51 7.15
C LYS A 34 -17.55 3.79 5.66
N VAL A 35 -16.31 3.83 5.16
CA VAL A 35 -16.04 4.16 3.75
C VAL A 35 -16.64 3.10 2.84
N CYS A 36 -17.43 3.55 1.88
CA CYS A 36 -17.91 2.79 0.75
C CYS A 36 -18.06 3.70 -0.48
N PRO A 37 -18.20 3.15 -1.70
CA PRO A 37 -18.34 3.94 -2.93
C PRO A 37 -19.46 5.00 -2.86
N GLU A 38 -20.57 4.68 -2.19
CA GLU A 38 -21.75 5.54 -2.12
C GLU A 38 -21.56 6.76 -1.20
N ASN A 39 -20.66 6.69 -0.22
CA ASN A 39 -20.50 7.72 0.80
C ASN A 39 -19.09 8.34 0.87
N VAL A 40 -18.17 7.94 -0.02
CA VAL A 40 -16.77 8.37 0.02
C VAL A 40 -16.61 9.89 0.05
N GLN A 41 -17.47 10.63 -0.67
CA GLN A 41 -17.47 12.09 -0.66
C GLN A 41 -17.82 12.67 0.72
N LEU A 42 -18.83 12.12 1.38
CA LEU A 42 -19.22 12.51 2.72
C LEU A 42 -18.08 12.23 3.72
N ILE A 43 -17.46 11.06 3.63
CA ILE A 43 -16.34 10.69 4.51
C ILE A 43 -15.13 11.62 4.27
N ALA A 44 -14.84 11.96 3.02
CA ALA A 44 -13.77 12.89 2.68
C ALA A 44 -13.99 14.27 3.32
N SER A 45 -15.21 14.82 3.21
CA SER A 45 -15.58 16.08 3.84
C SER A 45 -15.44 16.02 5.36
N GLN A 46 -15.93 14.94 6.00
CA GLN A 46 -15.81 14.76 7.44
C GLN A 46 -14.35 14.72 7.91
N ILE A 47 -13.46 14.08 7.15
CA ILE A 47 -12.03 14.04 7.47
C ILE A 47 -11.38 15.40 7.22
N ALA A 48 -11.73 16.10 6.15
CA ALA A 48 -11.18 17.43 5.83
C ALA A 48 -11.61 18.51 6.84
N GLU A 49 -12.77 18.37 7.48
CA GLU A 49 -13.23 19.25 8.56
C GLU A 49 -12.44 19.06 9.87
N ILE A 50 -11.70 17.96 10.01
CA ILE A 50 -10.78 17.77 11.13
C ILE A 50 -9.65 18.79 10.98
N LYS A 51 -9.58 19.75 11.90
CA LYS A 51 -8.53 20.77 11.91
C LYS A 51 -7.19 20.14 12.26
N LEU A 52 -6.44 19.73 11.23
CA LEU A 52 -5.10 19.19 11.40
C LEU A 52 -4.15 20.32 11.82
N ALA A 53 -3.41 20.11 12.91
CA ALA A 53 -2.47 21.07 13.48
C ALA A 53 -1.13 21.14 12.72
N GLY A 54 -0.79 20.12 11.94
CA GLY A 54 0.50 20.06 11.24
C GLY A 54 0.77 18.77 10.47
N THR A 55 2.02 18.61 10.05
CA THR A 55 2.50 17.50 9.19
C THR A 55 2.30 16.12 9.82
N LYS A 56 2.59 15.97 11.12
CA LYS A 56 2.45 14.69 11.84
C LYS A 56 1.02 14.15 11.85
N GLU A 57 0.05 15.05 11.98
CA GLU A 57 -1.37 14.67 11.96
C GLU A 57 -1.81 14.27 10.55
N LEU A 58 -1.33 14.98 9.53
CA LEU A 58 -1.54 14.61 8.13
C LEU A 58 -0.94 13.23 7.82
N GLU A 59 0.31 12.97 8.24
CA GLU A 59 0.96 11.65 8.13
C GLU A 59 0.13 10.56 8.81
N THR A 60 -0.43 10.85 9.98
CA THR A 60 -1.32 9.92 10.68
C THR A 60 -2.58 9.62 9.88
N VAL A 61 -3.23 10.63 9.30
CA VAL A 61 -4.43 10.43 8.47
C VAL A 61 -4.12 9.58 7.24
N ILE A 62 -3.06 9.92 6.50
CA ILE A 62 -2.67 9.21 5.28
C ILE A 62 -2.21 7.78 5.59
N GLY A 63 -1.44 7.59 6.66
CA GLY A 63 -1.04 6.26 7.11
C GLY A 63 -2.22 5.36 7.49
N LEU A 64 -3.28 5.92 8.09
CA LEU A 64 -4.51 5.17 8.38
C LEU A 64 -5.28 4.80 7.11
N VAL A 65 -5.36 5.71 6.13
CA VAL A 65 -5.98 5.42 4.83
C VAL A 65 -5.21 4.32 4.11
N MET A 66 -3.88 4.41 4.08
CA MET A 66 -3.00 3.39 3.50
C MET A 66 -3.25 2.03 4.14
N LYS A 67 -3.19 1.95 5.48
CA LYS A 67 -3.42 0.71 6.23
C LYS A 67 -4.79 0.09 5.92
N LYS A 68 -5.83 0.91 5.78
CA LYS A 68 -7.17 0.46 5.42
C LYS A 68 -7.24 -0.06 3.99
N ALA A 69 -6.64 0.64 3.04
CA ALA A 69 -6.57 0.20 1.65
C ALA A 69 -5.86 -1.15 1.49
N LEU A 70 -4.81 -1.41 2.28
CA LEU A 70 -4.12 -2.71 2.27
C LEU A 70 -4.92 -3.82 2.94
N ALA A 71 -5.69 -3.50 3.98
CA ALA A 71 -6.53 -4.46 4.68
C ALA A 71 -7.81 -4.82 3.89
N GLU A 72 -8.27 -3.94 3.01
CA GLU A 72 -9.53 -4.06 2.27
C GLU A 72 -9.31 -3.87 0.76
N PRO A 73 -8.66 -4.83 0.07
CA PRO A 73 -8.19 -4.65 -1.32
C PRO A 73 -9.33 -4.45 -2.35
N HIS A 74 -10.55 -4.83 -1.99
CA HIS A 74 -11.74 -4.60 -2.80
C HIS A 74 -12.16 -3.12 -2.82
N TYR A 75 -11.77 -2.34 -1.82
CA TYR A 75 -12.08 -0.91 -1.71
C TYR A 75 -10.89 0.01 -2.06
N CYS A 76 -9.78 -0.52 -2.60
CA CYS A 76 -8.62 0.30 -2.99
C CYS A 76 -8.99 1.49 -3.88
N GLU A 77 -9.92 1.30 -4.83
CA GLU A 77 -10.40 2.37 -5.70
C GLU A 77 -11.10 3.47 -4.90
N THR A 78 -12.02 3.09 -4.01
CA THR A 78 -12.73 4.00 -3.09
C THR A 78 -11.76 4.77 -2.20
N TYR A 79 -10.74 4.10 -1.65
CA TYR A 79 -9.72 4.79 -0.86
C TYR A 79 -8.88 5.73 -1.70
N ALA A 80 -8.64 5.43 -2.98
CA ALA A 80 -7.90 6.33 -3.86
C ALA A 80 -8.74 7.59 -4.17
N ASP A 81 -10.06 7.45 -4.34
CA ASP A 81 -10.99 8.59 -4.42
C ASP A 81 -10.97 9.43 -3.16
N LEU A 82 -10.96 8.79 -1.99
CA LEU A 82 -10.82 9.48 -0.70
C LEU A 82 -9.55 10.33 -0.67
N VAL A 83 -8.39 9.76 -1.01
CA VAL A 83 -7.12 10.51 -1.02
C VAL A 83 -7.15 11.65 -2.04
N TYR A 84 -7.75 11.45 -3.21
CA TYR A 84 -7.89 12.49 -4.22
C TYR A 84 -8.72 13.69 -3.73
N MET A 85 -9.83 13.42 -3.04
CA MET A 85 -10.65 14.48 -2.46
C MET A 85 -9.92 15.19 -1.30
N LEU A 86 -9.25 14.43 -0.43
CA LEU A 86 -8.42 15.01 0.64
C LEU A 86 -7.31 15.89 0.07
N HIS A 87 -6.68 15.49 -1.04
CA HIS A 87 -5.66 16.30 -1.71
C HIS A 87 -6.16 17.69 -2.11
N SER A 88 -7.43 17.79 -2.50
CA SER A 88 -8.06 19.05 -2.90
C SER A 88 -8.55 19.88 -1.72
N ALA A 89 -8.96 19.23 -0.62
CA ALA A 89 -9.61 19.90 0.52
C ALA A 89 -8.66 20.26 1.67
N VAL A 90 -7.59 19.47 1.87
CA VAL A 90 -6.66 19.67 2.99
C VAL A 90 -5.54 20.64 2.57
N PRO A 91 -5.28 21.70 3.36
CA PRO A 91 -4.24 22.68 3.02
C PRO A 91 -2.83 22.07 3.10
N SER A 92 -1.86 22.76 2.49
CA SER A 92 -0.45 22.46 2.67
C SER A 92 0.07 22.98 4.01
N PHE A 93 1.00 22.25 4.62
CA PHE A 93 1.67 22.62 5.86
C PHE A 93 3.12 23.06 5.59
N PRO A 94 3.70 23.95 6.41
CA PRO A 94 5.12 24.28 6.34
C PRO A 94 5.99 23.03 6.52
N SER A 95 7.09 22.95 5.76
CA SER A 95 8.09 21.90 5.95
C SER A 95 8.87 22.14 7.26
N PRO A 96 9.10 21.10 8.09
CA PRO A 96 9.96 21.21 9.28
C PRO A 96 11.37 21.69 8.97
N ASP A 97 11.89 21.33 7.79
CA ASP A 97 13.27 21.61 7.36
C ASP A 97 13.38 22.87 6.49
N GLY A 98 12.32 23.68 6.39
CA GLY A 98 12.30 24.88 5.54
C GLY A 98 12.24 24.61 4.04
N GLY A 99 11.98 23.36 3.64
CA GLY A 99 11.82 22.95 2.25
C GLY A 99 10.44 23.25 1.66
N LYS A 100 10.06 22.49 0.62
CA LYS A 100 8.74 22.61 -0.03
C LYS A 100 7.61 22.29 0.97
N PRO A 101 6.46 22.98 0.90
CA PRO A 101 5.32 22.68 1.75
C PRO A 101 4.91 21.20 1.68
N VAL A 102 4.57 20.64 2.83
CA VAL A 102 4.06 19.28 2.95
C VAL A 102 2.59 19.28 2.56
N THR A 103 2.24 18.43 1.62
CA THR A 103 0.89 18.28 1.06
C THR A 103 0.42 16.85 1.22
N VAL A 104 -0.88 16.60 1.06
CA VAL A 104 -1.44 15.24 0.96
C VAL A 104 -0.65 14.40 -0.05
N LYS A 105 -0.34 14.97 -1.22
CA LYS A 105 0.39 14.28 -2.28
C LYS A 105 1.82 13.92 -1.90
N SER A 106 2.57 14.83 -1.26
CA SER A 106 3.94 14.52 -0.81
C SER A 106 3.94 13.53 0.35
N THR A 107 3.01 13.66 1.29
CA THR A 107 2.86 12.71 2.41
C THR A 107 2.49 11.33 1.90
N LEU A 108 1.56 11.23 0.95
CA LEU A 108 1.19 9.98 0.30
C LEU A 108 2.38 9.32 -0.38
N LEU A 109 3.19 10.09 -1.12
CA LEU A 109 4.39 9.56 -1.77
C LEU A 109 5.35 8.94 -0.75
N ASN A 110 5.63 9.64 0.36
CA ASN A 110 6.50 9.14 1.42
C ASN A 110 5.93 7.86 2.04
N VAL A 111 4.65 7.85 2.40
CA VAL A 111 3.98 6.69 3.01
C VAL A 111 3.97 5.48 2.06
N CYS A 112 3.67 5.69 0.77
CA CYS A 112 3.73 4.61 -0.21
C CYS A 112 5.15 4.08 -0.41
N GLN A 113 6.16 4.95 -0.36
CA GLN A 113 7.56 4.55 -0.47
C GLN A 113 8.01 3.75 0.76
N GLU A 114 7.74 4.23 1.97
CA GLU A 114 8.05 3.52 3.22
C GLU A 114 7.35 2.15 3.28
N GLU A 115 6.07 2.09 2.89
CA GLU A 115 5.32 0.83 2.88
C GLU A 115 5.84 -0.14 1.79
N PHE A 116 6.31 0.37 0.66
CA PHE A 116 6.90 -0.47 -0.39
C PHE A 116 8.29 -0.99 0.01
N GLU A 117 9.13 -0.15 0.60
CA GLU A 117 10.49 -0.49 1.04
C GLU A 117 10.51 -1.39 2.29
N SER A 118 9.51 -1.26 3.17
CA SER A 118 9.38 -2.13 4.34
C SER A 118 8.81 -3.52 4.02
N MET A 119 8.36 -3.75 2.79
CA MET A 119 7.75 -5.02 2.41
C MET A 119 8.80 -6.05 2.01
N PRO A 120 8.80 -7.25 2.64
CA PRO A 120 9.73 -8.32 2.26
C PRO A 120 9.65 -8.64 0.77
N ARG A 121 10.77 -8.67 0.08
CA ARG A 121 10.87 -8.99 -1.36
C ARG A 121 11.12 -10.48 -1.61
N SER A 122 11.61 -11.19 -0.59
CA SER A 122 11.92 -12.62 -0.68
C SER A 122 11.28 -13.44 0.44
N ALA A 123 11.08 -14.72 0.17
CA ALA A 123 10.67 -15.69 1.18
C ALA A 123 11.70 -15.83 2.31
N LEU A 124 12.95 -15.42 2.09
CA LEU A 124 14.01 -15.40 3.10
C LEU A 124 13.84 -14.22 4.07
N GLU A 125 13.43 -13.05 3.59
CA GLU A 125 13.14 -11.88 4.42
C GLU A 125 11.85 -12.05 5.26
N LEU A 126 10.93 -12.91 4.82
CA LEU A 126 9.71 -13.23 5.56
C LEU A 126 9.94 -14.07 6.81
N VAL A 127 11.09 -14.73 6.91
CA VAL A 127 11.42 -15.63 8.02
C VAL A 127 12.55 -14.97 8.80
N PRO A 128 12.28 -14.42 10.01
CA PRO A 128 13.36 -13.92 10.86
C PRO A 128 14.38 -15.03 11.08
N GLU A 129 15.68 -14.71 11.11
CA GLU A 129 16.76 -15.68 11.40
C GLU A 129 16.56 -16.46 12.72
N VAL A 130 15.65 -16.00 13.58
CA VAL A 130 15.29 -16.59 14.88
C VAL A 130 14.12 -17.59 14.80
N ALA A 131 13.47 -17.76 13.65
CA ALA A 131 12.29 -18.63 13.49
C ALA A 131 12.67 -20.07 13.11
N THR A 132 13.55 -20.70 13.88
CA THR A 132 13.82 -22.15 13.77
C THR A 132 12.71 -23.01 14.42
N ALA A 133 11.56 -22.43 14.77
CA ALA A 133 10.50 -23.07 15.56
C ALA A 133 9.06 -22.74 15.12
N SER A 134 8.83 -22.29 13.89
CA SER A 134 7.46 -22.03 13.38
C SER A 134 6.87 -23.28 12.72
N ASP A 135 5.62 -23.61 13.09
CA ASP A 135 4.81 -24.63 12.46
C ASP A 135 4.71 -24.38 10.93
N PRO A 136 4.88 -25.41 10.07
CA PRO A 136 4.64 -25.28 8.62
C PRO A 136 3.34 -24.56 8.24
N GLU A 137 2.26 -24.76 9.00
CA GLU A 137 0.96 -24.11 8.74
C GLU A 137 1.01 -22.60 9.02
N GLU A 138 1.69 -22.18 10.09
CA GLU A 138 1.88 -20.77 10.45
C GLU A 138 2.76 -20.05 9.42
N LEU A 139 3.82 -20.70 8.95
CA LEU A 139 4.68 -20.18 7.88
C LEU A 139 3.91 -19.99 6.57
N GLU A 140 3.03 -20.93 6.21
CA GLU A 140 2.18 -20.79 5.04
C GLU A 140 1.16 -19.66 5.19
N PHE A 141 0.55 -19.52 6.36
CA PHE A 141 -0.38 -18.42 6.67
C PHE A 141 0.30 -17.05 6.55
N GLN A 142 1.50 -16.89 7.11
CA GLN A 142 2.28 -15.65 7.01
C GLN A 142 2.64 -15.31 5.55
N ARG A 143 3.05 -16.31 4.76
CA ARG A 143 3.30 -16.13 3.31
C ARG A 143 2.05 -15.69 2.56
N LYS A 144 0.89 -16.28 2.84
CA LYS A 144 -0.39 -15.88 2.23
C LYS A 144 -0.77 -14.45 2.59
N GLN A 145 -0.64 -14.07 3.87
CA GLN A 145 -0.95 -12.72 4.34
C GLN A 145 -0.01 -11.68 3.70
N HIS A 146 1.28 -12.00 3.61
CA HIS A 146 2.25 -11.12 2.94
C HIS A 146 1.94 -10.95 1.45
N LYS A 147 1.72 -12.04 0.71
CA LYS A 147 1.30 -11.99 -0.71
C LYS A 147 0.08 -11.10 -0.88
N ALA A 148 -0.94 -11.28 -0.04
CA ALA A 148 -2.17 -10.50 -0.09
C ALA A 148 -1.92 -9.00 0.15
N ARG A 149 -1.08 -8.66 1.14
CA ARG A 149 -0.73 -7.26 1.45
C ARG A 149 0.07 -6.62 0.32
N MET A 150 1.01 -7.33 -0.29
CA MET A 150 1.77 -6.86 -1.47
C MET A 150 0.84 -6.55 -2.63
N MET A 151 -0.07 -7.47 -2.95
CA MET A 151 -1.03 -7.30 -4.02
C MET A 151 -1.96 -6.11 -3.77
N ALA A 152 -2.43 -5.95 -2.53
CA ALA A 152 -3.23 -4.79 -2.14
C ALA A 152 -2.46 -3.47 -2.29
N ASN A 153 -1.17 -3.46 -1.94
CA ASN A 153 -0.31 -2.29 -2.03
C ASN A 153 -0.13 -1.84 -3.47
N VAL A 154 0.28 -2.77 -4.32
CA VAL A 154 0.47 -2.53 -5.76
C VAL A 154 -0.84 -2.07 -6.42
N LYS A 155 -1.97 -2.71 -6.09
CA LYS A 155 -3.29 -2.31 -6.59
C LYS A 155 -3.67 -0.90 -6.15
N PHE A 156 -3.47 -0.57 -4.88
CA PHE A 156 -3.78 0.76 -4.35
C PHE A 156 -2.92 1.84 -5.01
N ILE A 157 -1.61 1.61 -5.13
CA ILE A 157 -0.67 2.47 -5.86
C ILE A 157 -1.13 2.69 -7.31
N GLY A 158 -1.60 1.64 -7.99
CA GLY A 158 -2.18 1.75 -9.33
C GLY A 158 -3.37 2.71 -9.39
N HIS A 159 -4.32 2.59 -8.46
CA HIS A 159 -5.47 3.49 -8.40
C HIS A 159 -5.10 4.94 -8.04
N LEU A 160 -4.04 5.15 -7.24
CA LEU A 160 -3.50 6.48 -6.94
C LEU A 160 -2.86 7.12 -8.19
N PHE A 161 -2.13 6.32 -8.98
CA PHE A 161 -1.55 6.77 -10.25
C PHE A 161 -2.63 7.20 -11.24
N LEU A 162 -3.71 6.43 -11.38
CA LEU A 162 -4.82 6.76 -12.28
C LEU A 162 -5.52 8.08 -11.90
N ARG A 163 -5.42 8.52 -10.65
CA ARG A 163 -5.92 9.82 -10.15
C ARG A 163 -4.87 10.93 -10.18
N GLN A 164 -3.75 10.71 -10.87
CA GLN A 164 -2.63 11.66 -10.99
C GLN A 164 -2.00 12.07 -9.64
N LEU A 165 -2.18 11.23 -8.61
CA LEU A 165 -1.57 11.43 -7.30
C LEU A 165 -0.11 10.96 -7.27
N LEU A 166 0.28 10.08 -8.19
CA LEU A 166 1.65 9.60 -8.37
C LEU A 166 2.20 10.02 -9.73
N ALA A 167 3.50 10.31 -9.78
CA ALA A 167 4.17 10.64 -11.04
C ALA A 167 4.48 9.37 -11.86
N PRO A 168 4.51 9.46 -13.21
CA PRO A 168 4.83 8.31 -14.08
C PRO A 168 6.19 7.68 -13.79
N LYS A 169 7.16 8.50 -13.38
CA LYS A 169 8.49 8.04 -12.97
C LYS A 169 8.43 7.21 -11.69
N THR A 170 7.62 7.62 -10.72
CA THR A 170 7.47 6.90 -9.44
C THR A 170 6.85 5.53 -9.66
N ILE A 171 5.75 5.46 -10.43
CA ILE A 171 5.11 4.18 -10.73
C ILE A 171 6.00 3.29 -11.58
N GLY A 172 6.72 3.85 -12.57
CA GLY A 172 7.69 3.11 -13.37
C GLY A 172 8.80 2.50 -12.51
N ALA A 173 9.33 3.25 -11.54
CA ALA A 173 10.33 2.77 -10.61
C ALA A 173 9.80 1.65 -9.71
N ILE A 174 8.57 1.77 -9.19
CA ILE A 174 7.93 0.73 -8.37
C ILE A 174 7.77 -0.57 -9.18
N VAL A 175 7.22 -0.47 -10.40
CA VAL A 175 7.02 -1.62 -11.28
C VAL A 175 8.35 -2.27 -11.63
N LEU A 176 9.38 -1.48 -11.95
CA LEU A 176 10.71 -2.01 -12.24
C LEU A 176 11.31 -2.72 -11.01
N ASN A 177 11.22 -2.12 -9.83
CA ASN A 177 11.69 -2.72 -8.57
C ASN A 177 11.01 -4.06 -8.22
N LEU A 178 9.80 -4.32 -8.73
CA LEU A 178 9.12 -5.60 -8.51
C LEU A 178 9.71 -6.73 -9.37
N VAL A 179 10.20 -6.43 -10.57
CA VAL A 179 10.64 -7.43 -11.56
C VAL A 179 12.13 -7.44 -11.80
N GLU A 180 12.84 -6.39 -11.39
CA GLU A 180 14.29 -6.29 -11.46
C GLU A 180 14.91 -7.12 -10.33
N PHE A 181 15.92 -7.91 -10.70
CA PHE A 181 16.69 -8.74 -9.79
C PHE A 181 18.08 -8.90 -10.41
N GLU A 182 19.12 -8.80 -9.58
CA GLU A 182 20.49 -8.86 -10.06
C GLU A 182 21.01 -10.29 -10.13
N GLY A 183 22.08 -10.49 -10.91
CA GLY A 183 22.74 -11.78 -11.10
C GLY A 183 23.33 -12.33 -9.79
N GLY A 184 22.57 -13.18 -9.11
CA GLY A 184 22.93 -13.77 -7.82
C GLY A 184 21.74 -13.91 -6.88
N GLU A 185 20.70 -13.11 -7.08
CA GLU A 185 19.45 -13.19 -6.33
C GLU A 185 18.53 -14.29 -6.87
N ALA A 186 17.70 -14.84 -5.99
CA ALA A 186 16.62 -15.74 -6.40
C ALA A 186 15.66 -14.96 -7.30
N ALA A 187 15.26 -15.58 -8.42
CA ALA A 187 14.31 -14.95 -9.33
C ALA A 187 13.00 -14.59 -8.60
N PRO A 188 12.29 -13.52 -8.99
CA PRO A 188 11.09 -13.06 -8.30
C PRO A 188 10.06 -14.18 -8.13
N ALA A 189 9.39 -14.23 -7.00
CA ALA A 189 8.36 -15.24 -6.79
C ALA A 189 7.20 -15.07 -7.80
N GLU A 190 6.55 -16.17 -8.18
CA GLU A 190 5.46 -16.18 -9.18
C GLU A 190 4.36 -15.15 -8.89
N HIS A 191 4.02 -14.95 -7.61
CA HIS A 191 3.01 -13.98 -7.19
C HIS A 191 3.41 -12.52 -7.43
N ILE A 192 4.71 -12.20 -7.47
CA ILE A 192 5.20 -10.86 -7.80
C ILE A 192 5.02 -10.61 -9.29
N ILE A 193 5.22 -11.63 -10.13
CA ILE A 193 4.98 -11.56 -11.58
C ILE A 193 3.49 -11.39 -11.87
N GLU A 194 2.63 -12.20 -11.24
CA GLU A 194 1.18 -12.06 -11.30
C GLU A 194 0.74 -10.64 -10.93
N CYS A 195 1.19 -10.15 -9.77
CA CYS A 195 0.88 -8.81 -9.27
C CYS A 195 1.37 -7.69 -10.21
N THR A 196 2.56 -7.85 -10.80
CA THR A 196 3.10 -6.90 -11.77
C THR A 196 2.24 -6.88 -13.04
N CYS A 197 1.88 -8.05 -13.57
CA CYS A 197 1.00 -8.15 -14.73
C CYS A 197 -0.37 -7.53 -14.48
N GLU A 198 -0.98 -7.79 -13.31
CA GLU A 198 -2.24 -7.15 -12.92
C GLU A 198 -2.15 -5.62 -12.86
N LEU A 199 -1.07 -5.09 -12.28
CA LEU A 199 -0.85 -3.65 -12.26
C LEU A 199 -0.73 -3.10 -13.67
N LEU A 200 0.12 -3.71 -14.51
CA LEU A 200 0.32 -3.29 -15.90
C LEU A 200 -0.98 -3.34 -16.70
N MET A 201 -1.85 -4.33 -16.48
CA MET A 201 -3.17 -4.36 -17.10
C MET A 201 -4.05 -3.18 -16.66
N ALA A 202 -3.96 -2.74 -15.40
CA ALA A 202 -4.73 -1.62 -14.89
C ALA A 202 -4.21 -0.25 -15.34
N ILE A 203 -2.88 -0.05 -15.37
CA ILE A 203 -2.27 1.27 -15.59
C ILE A 203 -1.54 1.43 -16.93
N GLY A 204 -1.31 0.33 -17.66
CA GLY A 204 -0.38 0.29 -18.80
C GLY A 204 -0.72 1.27 -19.91
N LEU A 205 -2.01 1.35 -20.28
CA LEU A 205 -2.49 2.30 -21.29
C LEU A 205 -2.20 3.76 -20.89
N THR A 206 -2.54 4.12 -19.65
CA THR A 206 -2.30 5.46 -19.10
C THR A 206 -0.80 5.75 -19.02
N LEU A 207 0.00 4.77 -18.59
CA LEU A 207 1.45 4.92 -18.46
C LEU A 207 2.14 5.07 -19.82
N GLU A 208 1.71 4.32 -20.83
CA GLU A 208 2.25 4.38 -22.20
C GLU A 208 1.99 5.72 -22.90
N SER A 209 0.86 6.37 -22.56
CA SER A 209 0.51 7.70 -23.09
C SER A 209 1.50 8.80 -22.68
N MET A 210 2.38 8.53 -21.71
CA MET A 210 3.32 9.49 -21.15
C MET A 210 4.77 9.14 -21.55
N PRO A 211 5.61 10.07 -22.01
CA PRO A 211 6.97 9.77 -22.48
C PRO A 211 7.84 9.04 -21.45
N ALA A 212 7.80 9.50 -20.18
CA ALA A 212 8.53 8.85 -19.09
C ALA A 212 7.97 7.46 -18.75
N GLY A 213 6.67 7.27 -18.89
CA GLY A 213 6.02 5.98 -18.64
C GLY A 213 6.32 4.96 -19.74
N ARG A 214 6.39 5.37 -21.01
CA ARG A 214 6.81 4.51 -22.12
C ARG A 214 8.23 3.95 -21.93
N ALA A 215 9.17 4.77 -21.47
CA ALA A 215 10.53 4.33 -21.18
C ALA A 215 10.55 3.27 -20.06
N ALA A 216 9.81 3.51 -18.98
CA ALA A 216 9.68 2.53 -17.88
C ALA A 216 9.02 1.23 -18.33
N LEU A 217 7.92 1.31 -19.10
CA LEU A 217 7.25 0.13 -19.65
C LEU A 217 8.18 -0.70 -20.54
N THR A 218 9.01 -0.05 -21.36
CA THR A 218 9.99 -0.74 -22.21
C THR A 218 10.97 -1.56 -21.37
N GLN A 219 11.47 -0.99 -20.27
CA GLN A 219 12.39 -1.68 -19.36
C GLN A 219 11.70 -2.85 -18.66
N VAL A 220 10.52 -2.61 -18.09
CA VAL A 220 9.72 -3.63 -17.39
C VAL A 220 9.37 -4.80 -18.31
N ILE A 221 8.92 -4.52 -19.54
CA ILE A 221 8.60 -5.56 -20.53
C ILE A 221 9.87 -6.34 -20.89
N GLY A 222 11.02 -5.67 -21.03
CA GLY A 222 12.31 -6.33 -21.22
C GLY A 222 12.61 -7.33 -20.10
N CYS A 223 12.51 -6.91 -18.83
CA CYS A 223 12.70 -7.77 -17.67
C CYS A 223 11.74 -8.97 -17.67
N LEU A 224 10.46 -8.74 -17.97
CA LEU A 224 9.45 -9.82 -18.04
C LEU A 224 9.75 -10.81 -19.18
N MET A 225 10.23 -10.33 -20.32
CA MET A 225 10.62 -11.20 -21.44
C MET A 225 11.87 -12.02 -21.12
N ASP A 226 12.84 -11.45 -20.40
CA ASP A 226 14.03 -12.17 -19.92
C ASP A 226 13.65 -13.24 -18.89
N LEU A 227 12.76 -12.91 -17.96
CA LEU A 227 12.20 -13.84 -16.98
C LEU A 227 11.50 -15.02 -17.65
N LYS A 228 10.66 -14.75 -18.66
CA LYS A 228 9.95 -15.78 -19.44
C LYS A 228 10.90 -16.78 -20.10
N GLN A 229 12.11 -16.37 -20.48
CA GLN A 229 13.10 -17.24 -21.11
C GLN A 229 13.88 -18.11 -20.11
N ARG A 230 13.81 -17.82 -18.80
CA ARG A 230 14.59 -18.54 -17.80
C ARG A 230 14.11 -19.97 -17.60
N LYS A 231 15.08 -20.85 -17.38
CA LYS A 231 14.88 -22.27 -17.12
C LYS A 231 15.54 -22.67 -15.82
N ASP A 232 14.95 -23.65 -15.14
CA ASP A 232 15.56 -24.30 -13.98
C ASP A 232 16.77 -25.17 -14.40
N LYS A 233 17.44 -25.77 -13.41
CA LYS A 233 18.59 -26.68 -13.64
C LYS A 233 18.23 -27.92 -14.47
N LYS A 234 16.93 -28.21 -14.64
CA LYS A 234 16.40 -29.34 -15.42
C LYS A 234 15.93 -28.89 -16.81
N GLY A 235 16.12 -27.62 -17.18
CA GLY A 235 15.71 -27.07 -18.47
C GLY A 235 14.20 -26.76 -18.58
N LYS A 236 13.44 -26.85 -17.49
CA LYS A 236 12.01 -26.48 -17.45
C LYS A 236 11.88 -24.98 -17.29
N ALA A 237 10.91 -24.35 -17.96
CA ALA A 237 10.62 -22.93 -17.79
C ALA A 237 10.35 -22.60 -16.31
N LEU A 238 10.97 -21.53 -15.82
CA LEU A 238 10.84 -21.11 -14.43
C LEU A 238 9.49 -20.47 -14.13
N TYR A 239 8.92 -19.77 -15.13
CA TYR A 239 7.59 -19.18 -15.12
C TYR A 239 6.79 -19.76 -16.28
N CYS A 240 5.51 -20.07 -16.05
CA CYS A 240 4.62 -20.74 -17.01
C CYS A 240 3.71 -19.73 -17.70
#